data_AF-A0A2V6BYM5-F1
#
_entry.id   AF-A0A2V6BYM5-F1
#
_cell.length_a   1.000
_cell.length_b   1.000
_cell.length_c   1.000
_cell.angle_alpha   90.00
_cell.angle_beta   90.00
_cell.angle_gamma   90.00
#
_symmetry.space_group_name_H-M   'P 1'
#
loop_
_entity.id
_entity.type
_entity.pdbx_description
1 polymer ?
#
loop_
_entity_poly.entity_id
_entity_poly.type
_entity_poly.pdbx_seq_one_letter_code
_entity_poly.pdbx_strand_id
1 'polypeptide(L)'
;NDRKTAELIIGNIDDNGFLQTTPEEMALNTGIAQDDFEHMLTLIQSFYPPGVGARDLRECLLIQLKRDGKGSSLEYKIIAEHMQDLGKRRFPEIARRMGISVEQVQKCANNIAQLEPRPGAIFAEAPKNYVVPDVTVEKVNGEYQVILNGDQIPHLRISNTYKDIMAQDGNGNEVKDYIRDKIRSGKFLIKSIHQRQQTISNIAHQIVSRQRDFFDKGSSQLKPMTMVQIADAVGVHETTVSRAISGKYMATPQGVYEMKYFFTPGYQTATGESMSNTSVKEAILDLVKNEDGNAPLSDKEIVEILSNRGIPIARRTVAKYRTELNILPSNMRRKY
;
A
#
# COMPACT_ATOMS: atom_id res chain seq x y z
N ASN A 1 -27.08 -32.22 -14.10
CA ASN A 1 -26.73 -30.86 -14.56
C ASN A 1 -26.38 -29.95 -13.40
N ASP A 2 -27.12 -30.05 -12.30
CA ASP A 2 -26.98 -29.24 -11.07
C ASP A 2 -25.55 -29.09 -10.55
N ARG A 3 -24.81 -30.20 -10.39
CA ARG A 3 -23.41 -30.15 -9.94
C ARG A 3 -22.52 -29.34 -10.88
N LYS A 4 -22.70 -29.49 -12.20
CA LYS A 4 -21.93 -28.75 -13.21
C LYS A 4 -22.28 -27.26 -13.17
N THR A 5 -23.56 -26.93 -13.03
CA THR A 5 -24.04 -25.55 -12.85
C THR A 5 -23.43 -24.92 -11.59
N ALA A 6 -23.39 -25.67 -10.48
CA ALA A 6 -22.81 -25.20 -9.23
C ALA A 6 -21.30 -24.95 -9.32
N GLU A 7 -20.55 -25.90 -9.90
CA GLU A 7 -19.10 -25.76 -10.11
C GLU A 7 -18.77 -24.54 -10.98
N LEU A 8 -19.58 -24.25 -12.00
CA LEU A 8 -19.43 -23.07 -12.83
C LEU A 8 -19.71 -21.77 -12.08
N ILE A 9 -20.78 -21.71 -11.28
CA ILE A 9 -21.07 -20.52 -10.47
C ILE A 9 -19.95 -20.28 -9.46
N ILE A 10 -19.55 -21.32 -8.71
CA ILE A 10 -18.49 -21.22 -7.70
C ILE A 10 -17.16 -20.79 -8.33
N GLY A 11 -16.82 -21.31 -9.51
CA GLY A 11 -15.62 -20.93 -10.25
C GLY A 11 -15.62 -19.48 -10.75
N ASN A 12 -16.76 -18.80 -10.77
CA ASN A 12 -16.89 -17.39 -11.17
C ASN A 12 -17.07 -16.44 -9.97
N ILE A 13 -16.85 -16.91 -8.74
CA ILE A 13 -16.82 -16.07 -7.54
C ILE A 13 -15.39 -15.57 -7.31
N ASP A 14 -15.22 -14.25 -7.10
CA ASP A 14 -13.91 -13.66 -6.82
C ASP A 14 -13.48 -13.82 -5.34
N ASP A 15 -12.26 -13.38 -5.03
CA ASP A 15 -11.71 -13.37 -3.67
C ASP A 15 -12.52 -12.52 -2.68
N ASN A 16 -13.36 -11.59 -3.15
CA ASN A 16 -14.26 -10.81 -2.30
C ASN A 16 -15.59 -11.52 -2.05
N GLY A 17 -15.88 -12.62 -2.75
CA GLY A 17 -17.11 -13.39 -2.64
C GLY A 17 -18.22 -12.95 -3.59
N PHE A 18 -17.92 -12.13 -4.61
CA PHE A 18 -18.88 -11.65 -5.60
C PHE A 18 -18.82 -12.45 -6.89
N LEU A 19 -20.00 -12.72 -7.47
CA LEU A 19 -20.16 -13.36 -8.76
C LEU A 19 -19.74 -12.40 -9.89
N GLN A 20 -18.76 -12.81 -10.69
CA GLN A 20 -18.17 -11.99 -11.76
C GLN A 20 -18.91 -12.07 -13.09
N THR A 21 -19.84 -13.03 -13.25
CA THR A 21 -20.52 -13.31 -14.51
C THR A 21 -22.00 -13.55 -14.26
N THR A 22 -22.86 -13.01 -15.11
CA THR A 22 -24.31 -13.14 -14.94
C THR A 22 -24.82 -14.55 -15.28
N PRO A 23 -25.93 -15.01 -14.69
CA PRO A 23 -26.59 -16.27 -15.09
C PRO A 23 -26.89 -16.37 -16.59
N GLU A 24 -27.24 -15.25 -17.23
CA GLU A 24 -27.49 -15.16 -18.67
C GLU A 24 -26.23 -15.47 -19.50
N GLU A 25 -25.09 -14.84 -19.15
CA GLU A 25 -23.81 -15.08 -19.82
C GLU A 25 -23.32 -16.52 -19.62
N MET A 26 -23.51 -17.09 -18.42
CA MET A 26 -23.16 -18.49 -18.14
C MET A 26 -24.05 -19.46 -18.94
N ALA A 27 -25.34 -19.16 -19.08
CA ALA A 27 -26.26 -19.95 -19.91
C ALA A 27 -25.85 -19.96 -21.38
N LEU A 28 -25.56 -18.78 -21.94
CA LEU A 28 -25.13 -18.63 -23.34
C LEU A 28 -23.86 -19.43 -23.65
N ASN A 29 -22.87 -19.41 -22.75
CA ASN A 29 -21.58 -20.07 -22.96
C ASN A 29 -21.62 -21.60 -22.78
N THR A 30 -22.62 -22.13 -22.10
CA THR A 30 -22.65 -23.55 -21.68
C THR A 30 -23.80 -24.35 -22.29
N GLY A 31 -24.82 -23.67 -22.84
CA GLY A 31 -26.03 -24.29 -23.35
C GLY A 31 -26.97 -24.83 -22.27
N ILE A 32 -26.72 -24.51 -21.00
CA ILE A 32 -27.62 -24.81 -19.86
C ILE A 32 -28.64 -23.67 -19.74
N ALA A 33 -29.87 -23.97 -19.32
CA ALA A 33 -30.92 -22.96 -19.18
C ALA A 33 -30.57 -21.91 -18.11
N GLN A 34 -30.94 -20.65 -18.35
CA GLN A 34 -30.74 -19.57 -17.37
C GLN A 34 -31.43 -19.88 -16.03
N ASP A 35 -32.65 -20.42 -16.08
CA ASP A 35 -33.43 -20.76 -14.88
C ASP A 35 -32.67 -21.73 -13.96
N ASP A 36 -31.93 -22.69 -14.53
CA ASP A 36 -31.10 -23.63 -13.76
C ASP A 36 -29.98 -22.89 -13.01
N PHE A 37 -29.35 -21.88 -13.66
CA PHE A 37 -28.35 -21.03 -13.01
C PHE A 37 -28.95 -20.15 -11.93
N GLU A 38 -30.14 -19.58 -12.13
CA GLU A 38 -30.80 -18.74 -11.11
C GLU A 38 -31.23 -19.55 -9.88
N HIS A 39 -31.79 -20.73 -10.09
CA HIS A 39 -32.12 -21.66 -9.01
C HIS A 39 -30.87 -22.09 -8.23
N MET A 40 -29.80 -22.46 -8.95
CA MET A 40 -28.55 -22.88 -8.31
C MET A 40 -27.85 -21.72 -7.59
N LEU A 41 -27.88 -20.51 -8.16
CA LEU A 41 -27.33 -19.32 -7.53
C LEU A 41 -28.04 -19.02 -6.21
N THR A 42 -29.38 -19.12 -6.19
CA THR A 42 -30.17 -18.92 -4.97
C THR A 42 -29.78 -19.93 -3.87
N LEU A 43 -29.51 -21.18 -4.24
CA LEU A 43 -29.02 -22.19 -3.32
C LEU A 43 -27.61 -21.85 -2.80
N ILE A 44 -26.68 -21.48 -3.68
CA ILE A 44 -25.31 -21.10 -3.30
C ILE A 44 -25.30 -19.88 -2.37
N GLN A 45 -26.14 -18.88 -2.64
CA GLN A 45 -26.29 -17.68 -1.80
C GLN A 45 -26.81 -18.00 -0.39
N SER A 46 -27.38 -19.18 -0.15
CA SER A 46 -27.76 -19.66 1.19
C SER A 46 -26.59 -20.21 2.01
N PHE A 47 -25.45 -20.50 1.36
CA PHE A 47 -24.28 -21.08 2.03
C PHE A 47 -23.55 -20.06 2.91
N TYR A 48 -22.58 -20.54 3.68
CA TYR A 48 -21.67 -19.70 4.45
C TYR A 48 -20.43 -19.39 3.59
N PRO A 49 -19.92 -18.14 3.62
CA PRO A 49 -20.35 -16.98 4.41
C PRO A 49 -21.60 -16.30 3.85
N PRO A 50 -22.44 -15.66 4.70
CA PRO A 50 -23.66 -15.01 4.23
C PRO A 50 -23.34 -13.85 3.28
N GLY A 51 -24.02 -13.81 2.14
CA GLY A 51 -23.75 -12.84 1.07
C GLY A 51 -22.77 -13.31 -0.01
N VAL A 52 -22.20 -14.51 0.12
CA VAL A 52 -21.38 -15.13 -0.94
C VAL A 52 -22.21 -15.37 -2.20
N GLY A 53 -21.61 -15.17 -3.37
CA GLY A 53 -22.30 -15.30 -4.66
C GLY A 53 -23.27 -14.17 -4.96
N ALA A 54 -23.21 -13.06 -4.23
CA ALA A 54 -23.91 -11.83 -4.60
C ALA A 54 -23.31 -11.23 -5.89
N ARG A 55 -24.14 -10.59 -6.70
CA ARG A 55 -23.71 -9.91 -7.94
C ARG A 55 -23.12 -8.53 -7.64
N ASP A 56 -23.56 -7.90 -6.56
CA ASP A 56 -23.04 -6.63 -6.09
C ASP A 56 -23.10 -6.47 -4.56
N LEU A 57 -22.52 -5.37 -4.07
CA LEU A 57 -22.52 -5.04 -2.65
C LEU A 57 -23.93 -4.89 -2.07
N ARG A 58 -24.89 -4.37 -2.86
CA ARG A 58 -26.26 -4.16 -2.38
C ARG A 58 -26.90 -5.52 -2.10
N GLU A 59 -26.86 -6.43 -3.07
CA GLU A 59 -27.39 -7.78 -2.95
C GLU A 59 -26.73 -8.54 -1.80
N CYS A 60 -25.40 -8.43 -1.65
CA CYS A 60 -24.65 -9.05 -0.57
C CYS A 60 -25.20 -8.65 0.82
N LEU A 61 -25.35 -7.34 1.06
CA LEU A 61 -25.88 -6.85 2.33
C LEU A 61 -27.36 -7.21 2.54
N LEU A 62 -28.17 -7.24 1.48
CA LEU A 62 -29.56 -7.67 1.56
C LEU A 62 -29.69 -9.16 1.90
N ILE A 63 -28.84 -10.01 1.33
CA ILE A 63 -28.78 -11.46 1.66
C ILE A 63 -28.46 -11.65 3.14
N GLN A 64 -27.46 -10.92 3.65
CA GLN A 64 -27.08 -10.98 5.07
C GLN A 64 -28.24 -10.56 5.98
N LEU A 65 -28.90 -9.44 5.70
CA LEU A 65 -30.05 -8.99 6.48
C LEU A 65 -31.24 -9.95 6.41
N LYS A 66 -31.51 -10.57 5.25
CA LYS A 66 -32.56 -11.59 5.13
C LYS A 66 -32.25 -12.80 6.01
N ARG A 67 -31.00 -13.25 6.01
CA ARG A 67 -30.56 -14.39 6.83
C ARG A 67 -30.69 -14.12 8.32
N ASP A 68 -30.43 -12.88 8.74
CA ASP A 68 -30.61 -12.41 10.12
C ASP A 68 -32.09 -12.18 10.51
N GLY A 69 -33.05 -12.51 9.64
CA GLY A 69 -34.48 -12.27 9.88
C GLY A 69 -34.88 -10.78 9.81
N LYS A 70 -33.99 -9.91 9.30
CA LYS A 70 -34.20 -8.45 9.17
C LYS A 70 -34.68 -8.03 7.78
N GLY A 71 -35.27 -8.95 7.00
CA GLY A 71 -35.75 -8.68 5.63
C GLY A 71 -36.85 -7.61 5.51
N SER A 72 -37.44 -7.16 6.62
CA SER A 72 -38.44 -6.08 6.67
C SER A 72 -37.97 -4.87 7.50
N SER A 73 -36.72 -4.84 7.93
CA SER A 73 -36.20 -3.76 8.77
C SER A 73 -35.97 -2.47 7.98
N LEU A 74 -35.75 -1.35 8.71
CA LEU A 74 -35.40 -0.08 8.08
C LEU A 74 -34.05 -0.16 7.35
N GLU A 75 -33.09 -0.92 7.89
CA GLU A 75 -31.80 -1.18 7.26
C GLU A 75 -31.96 -1.84 5.89
N TYR A 76 -32.84 -2.84 5.78
CA TYR A 76 -33.11 -3.51 4.51
C TYR A 76 -33.67 -2.53 3.47
N LYS A 77 -34.64 -1.69 3.87
CA LYS A 77 -35.22 -0.67 2.98
C LYS A 77 -34.19 0.37 2.56
N ILE A 78 -33.35 0.84 3.48
CA ILE A 78 -32.27 1.81 3.19
C ILE A 78 -31.29 1.23 2.16
N ILE A 79 -30.88 -0.02 2.30
CA ILE A 79 -29.97 -0.66 1.33
C ILE A 79 -30.68 -0.86 -0.02
N ALA A 80 -31.93 -1.32 -0.01
CA ALA A 80 -32.68 -1.60 -1.24
C ALA A 80 -32.89 -0.35 -2.09
N GLU A 81 -33.27 0.77 -1.47
CA GLU A 81 -33.75 1.98 -2.18
C GLU A 81 -32.78 3.17 -2.13
N HIS A 82 -31.87 3.22 -1.15
CA HIS A 82 -31.05 4.40 -0.85
C HIS A 82 -29.54 4.11 -0.71
N MET A 83 -29.05 3.00 -1.26
CA MET A 83 -27.63 2.61 -1.19
C MET A 83 -26.65 3.72 -1.62
N GLN A 84 -26.99 4.46 -2.69
CA GLN A 84 -26.12 5.51 -3.22
C GLN A 84 -26.03 6.73 -2.28
N ASP A 85 -27.13 7.05 -1.60
CA ASP A 85 -27.20 8.13 -0.62
C ASP A 85 -26.54 7.73 0.70
N LEU A 86 -26.68 6.46 1.08
CA LEU A 86 -26.00 5.86 2.23
C LEU A 86 -24.47 5.94 2.05
N GLY A 87 -23.96 5.54 0.89
CA GLY A 87 -22.51 5.59 0.58
C GLY A 87 -21.92 7.01 0.60
N LYS A 88 -22.74 8.03 0.28
CA LYS A 88 -22.36 9.45 0.35
C LYS A 88 -22.68 10.11 1.70
N ARG A 89 -23.18 9.35 2.68
CA ARG A 89 -23.65 9.81 3.99
C ARG A 89 -24.67 10.96 3.92
N ARG A 90 -25.55 10.96 2.90
CA ARG A 90 -26.63 11.95 2.74
C ARG A 90 -27.82 11.61 3.64
N PHE A 91 -27.58 11.45 4.94
CA PHE A 91 -28.60 11.01 5.91
C PHE A 91 -29.84 11.93 5.96
N PRO A 92 -29.72 13.27 5.82
CA PRO A 92 -30.90 14.13 5.74
C PRO A 92 -31.80 13.84 4.52
N GLU A 93 -31.22 13.45 3.38
CA GLU A 93 -31.99 13.10 2.18
C GLU A 93 -32.73 11.77 2.37
N ILE A 94 -32.06 10.78 2.97
CA ILE A 94 -32.65 9.47 3.31
C ILE A 94 -33.79 9.65 4.31
N ALA A 95 -33.56 10.42 5.37
CA ALA A 95 -34.55 10.73 6.41
C ALA A 95 -35.82 11.34 5.80
N ARG A 96 -35.65 12.32 4.90
CA ARG A 96 -36.76 12.98 4.20
C ARG A 96 -37.53 12.03 3.29
N ARG A 97 -36.84 11.16 2.54
CA ARG A 97 -37.48 10.20 1.61
C ARG A 97 -38.21 9.08 2.34
N MET A 98 -37.66 8.61 3.46
CA MET A 98 -38.25 7.53 4.25
C MET A 98 -39.24 7.99 5.31
N GLY A 99 -39.32 9.31 5.58
CA GLY A 99 -40.18 9.86 6.62
C GLY A 99 -39.74 9.49 8.05
N ILE A 100 -38.44 9.35 8.28
CA ILE A 100 -37.83 9.00 9.58
C ILE A 100 -36.86 10.09 10.05
N SER A 101 -36.44 10.07 11.32
CA SER A 101 -35.48 11.05 11.82
C SER A 101 -34.05 10.79 11.30
N VAL A 102 -33.23 11.84 11.24
CA VAL A 102 -31.81 11.71 10.85
C VAL A 102 -31.05 10.80 11.82
N GLU A 103 -31.37 10.87 13.12
CA GLU A 103 -30.82 9.97 14.14
C GLU A 103 -31.16 8.50 13.88
N GLN A 104 -32.38 8.20 13.42
CA GLN A 104 -32.78 6.84 13.04
C GLN A 104 -32.01 6.35 11.82
N VAL A 105 -31.81 7.21 10.81
CA VAL A 105 -30.95 6.88 9.65
C VAL A 105 -29.53 6.60 10.12
N GLN A 106 -28.97 7.43 11.00
CA GLN A 106 -27.62 7.26 11.54
C GLN A 106 -27.49 5.94 12.30
N LYS A 107 -28.48 5.56 13.11
CA LYS A 107 -28.53 4.27 13.79
C LYS A 107 -28.56 3.10 12.81
N CYS A 108 -29.40 3.18 11.78
CA CYS A 108 -29.47 2.16 10.73
C CYS A 108 -28.14 2.05 9.97
N ALA A 109 -27.51 3.18 9.62
CA ALA A 109 -26.22 3.21 8.95
C ALA A 109 -25.11 2.57 9.80
N ASN A 110 -25.13 2.78 11.13
CA ASN A 110 -24.19 2.13 12.04
C ASN A 110 -24.40 0.61 12.09
N ASN A 111 -25.66 0.14 12.10
CA ASN A 111 -25.98 -1.28 12.04
C ASN A 111 -25.55 -1.91 10.71
N ILE A 112 -25.79 -1.23 9.59
CA ILE A 112 -25.37 -1.68 8.25
C ILE A 112 -23.84 -1.77 8.17
N ALA A 113 -23.11 -0.85 8.80
CA ALA A 113 -21.65 -0.85 8.83
C ALA A 113 -21.04 -2.05 9.61
N GLN A 114 -21.85 -2.80 10.37
CA GLN A 114 -21.43 -4.04 11.04
C GLN A 114 -21.57 -5.29 10.16
N LEU A 115 -22.23 -5.19 9.01
CA LEU A 115 -22.34 -6.27 8.04
C LEU A 115 -21.01 -6.45 7.30
N GLU A 116 -20.78 -7.63 6.70
CA GLU A 116 -19.53 -7.96 6.01
C GLU A 116 -19.62 -7.58 4.52
N PRO A 117 -19.00 -6.48 4.05
CA PRO A 117 -19.11 -6.08 2.64
C PRO A 117 -18.32 -6.99 1.69
N ARG A 118 -17.42 -7.85 2.18
CA ARG A 118 -16.57 -8.75 1.37
C ARG A 118 -16.56 -10.16 1.96
N PRO A 119 -17.64 -10.93 1.81
CA PRO A 119 -17.78 -12.22 2.47
C PRO A 119 -16.65 -13.21 2.12
N GLY A 120 -16.08 -13.15 0.91
CA GLY A 120 -14.96 -14.01 0.48
C GLY A 120 -13.62 -13.71 1.17
N ALA A 121 -13.44 -12.52 1.74
CA ALA A 121 -12.15 -12.07 2.30
C ALA A 121 -11.65 -12.95 3.47
N ILE A 122 -12.55 -13.69 4.13
CA ILE A 122 -12.21 -14.63 5.20
C ILE A 122 -11.37 -15.82 4.65
N PHE A 123 -11.57 -16.15 3.38
CA PHE A 123 -10.89 -17.25 2.69
C PHE A 123 -9.74 -16.77 1.80
N ALA A 124 -9.69 -15.48 1.48
CA ALA A 124 -8.60 -14.89 0.72
C ALA A 124 -7.32 -14.89 1.56
N GLU A 125 -6.27 -15.58 1.09
CA GLU A 125 -4.95 -15.43 1.69
C GLU A 125 -4.48 -14.00 1.47
N ALA A 126 -4.14 -13.29 2.55
CA ALA A 126 -3.50 -11.98 2.43
C ALA A 126 -2.22 -12.15 1.59
N PRO A 127 -2.02 -11.34 0.52
CA PRO A 127 -0.81 -11.44 -0.28
C PRO A 127 0.39 -11.18 0.62
N LYS A 128 1.12 -12.24 0.94
CA LYS A 128 2.37 -12.16 1.70
C LYS A 128 3.45 -11.64 0.77
N ASN A 129 3.46 -10.33 0.55
CA ASN A 129 4.54 -9.67 -0.16
C ASN A 129 5.78 -9.68 0.73
N TYR A 130 6.53 -10.79 0.70
CA TYR A 130 7.82 -10.89 1.37
C TYR A 130 8.81 -9.99 0.63
N VAL A 131 9.24 -8.93 1.32
CA VAL A 131 10.33 -8.08 0.82
C VAL A 131 11.63 -8.63 1.39
N VAL A 132 12.53 -9.06 0.51
CA VAL A 132 13.89 -9.43 0.89
C VAL A 132 14.73 -8.15 0.97
N PRO A 133 15.27 -7.80 2.15
CA PRO A 133 16.08 -6.59 2.31
C PRO A 133 17.42 -6.71 1.57
N ASP A 134 17.88 -5.62 0.95
CA ASP A 134 19.19 -5.54 0.31
C ASP A 134 20.31 -5.22 1.32
N VAL A 135 19.94 -4.54 2.42
CA VAL A 135 20.85 -4.10 3.47
C VAL A 135 20.28 -4.51 4.83
N THR A 136 21.12 -4.98 5.73
CA THR A 136 20.76 -5.27 7.12
C THR A 136 21.56 -4.36 8.04
N VAL A 137 20.89 -3.74 9.01
CA VAL A 137 21.52 -2.89 10.03
C VAL A 137 21.33 -3.56 11.38
N GLU A 138 22.45 -3.87 12.03
CA GLU A 138 22.47 -4.52 13.35
C GLU A 138 23.29 -3.71 14.34
N LYS A 139 22.93 -3.80 15.63
CA LYS A 139 23.66 -3.14 16.70
C LYS A 139 24.57 -4.17 17.38
N VAL A 140 25.88 -4.03 17.19
CA VAL A 140 26.90 -4.90 17.77
C VAL A 140 27.78 -4.07 18.68
N ASN A 141 27.90 -4.45 19.96
CA ASN A 141 28.69 -3.72 20.96
C ASN A 141 28.36 -2.22 21.09
N GLY A 142 27.09 -1.85 20.87
CA GLY A 142 26.64 -0.46 20.94
C GLY A 142 26.83 0.34 19.65
N GLU A 143 27.50 -0.21 18.63
CA GLU A 143 27.68 0.41 17.33
C GLU A 143 26.79 -0.22 16.26
N TYR A 144 26.30 0.60 15.35
CA TYR A 144 25.50 0.13 14.22
C TYR A 144 26.41 -0.32 13.07
N GLN A 145 26.31 -1.60 12.70
CA GLN A 145 26.97 -2.18 11.54
C GLN A 145 26.00 -2.33 10.38
N VAL A 146 26.49 -2.05 9.18
CA VAL A 146 25.74 -2.17 7.93
C VAL A 146 26.29 -3.40 7.19
N ILE A 147 25.41 -4.36 6.94
CA ILE A 147 25.71 -5.60 6.24
C ILE A 147 24.95 -5.57 4.90
N LEU A 148 25.67 -5.75 3.79
CA LEU A 148 25.03 -5.94 2.49
C LEU A 148 24.61 -7.40 2.35
N ASN A 149 23.35 -7.64 2.02
CA ASN A 149 22.87 -8.99 1.72
C ASN A 149 23.31 -9.36 0.30
N GLY A 150 24.52 -9.90 0.19
CA GLY A 150 25.24 -10.16 -1.07
C GLY A 150 24.75 -11.38 -1.85
N ASP A 151 23.81 -12.17 -1.31
CA ASP A 151 23.43 -13.48 -1.85
C ASP A 151 22.83 -13.43 -3.27
N GLN A 152 22.46 -12.25 -3.77
CA GLN A 152 21.85 -12.10 -5.10
C GLN A 152 22.85 -11.85 -6.24
N ILE A 153 24.14 -11.60 -5.95
CA ILE A 153 25.13 -11.31 -7.00
C ILE A 153 26.16 -12.45 -7.05
N PRO A 154 26.14 -13.31 -8.08
CA PRO A 154 27.12 -14.39 -8.20
C PRO A 154 28.53 -13.82 -8.35
N HIS A 155 29.53 -14.55 -7.86
CA HIS A 155 30.94 -14.18 -8.05
C HIS A 155 31.31 -14.26 -9.54
N LEU A 156 31.25 -13.12 -10.23
CA LEU A 156 31.58 -13.01 -11.64
C LEU A 156 33.09 -12.99 -11.83
N ARG A 157 33.58 -13.87 -12.71
CA ARG A 157 34.96 -13.89 -13.16
C ARG A 157 35.03 -14.05 -14.67
N ILE A 158 36.10 -13.54 -15.26
CA ILE A 158 36.39 -13.78 -16.68
C ILE A 158 37.02 -15.17 -16.80
N SER A 159 36.46 -16.01 -17.67
CA SER A 159 36.99 -17.34 -17.93
C SER A 159 38.43 -17.29 -18.42
N ASN A 160 39.28 -18.18 -17.90
CA ASN A 160 40.68 -18.29 -18.32
C ASN A 160 40.81 -18.84 -19.76
N THR A 161 39.80 -19.55 -20.26
CA THR A 161 39.77 -20.07 -21.64
C THR A 161 40.05 -19.00 -22.70
N TYR A 162 39.55 -17.77 -22.50
CA TYR A 162 39.79 -16.67 -23.42
C TYR A 162 41.23 -16.13 -23.35
N LYS A 163 41.90 -16.26 -22.20
CA LYS A 163 43.32 -15.92 -22.07
C LYS A 163 44.19 -16.93 -22.82
N ASP A 164 43.80 -18.21 -22.76
CA ASP A 164 44.52 -19.29 -23.44
C ASP A 164 44.41 -19.16 -24.97
N ILE A 165 43.22 -18.82 -25.49
CA ILE A 165 43.00 -18.54 -26.94
C ILE A 165 43.81 -17.33 -27.42
N MET A 166 44.02 -16.32 -26.57
CA MET A 166 44.89 -15.17 -26.90
C MET A 166 46.39 -15.53 -26.92
N ALA A 167 46.81 -16.51 -26.11
CA ALA A 167 48.19 -16.95 -25.99
C ALA A 167 48.62 -17.93 -27.10
N GLN A 168 47.67 -18.52 -27.85
CA GLN A 168 48.00 -19.37 -28.99
C GLN A 168 48.47 -18.56 -30.20
N ASP A 169 49.59 -18.99 -30.78
CA ASP A 169 50.10 -18.51 -32.07
C ASP A 169 49.40 -19.25 -33.21
N GLY A 170 48.73 -18.49 -34.09
CA GLY A 170 47.91 -19.02 -35.19
C GLY A 170 46.53 -18.36 -35.33
N ASN A 171 46.05 -17.67 -34.29
CA ASN A 171 44.82 -16.88 -34.36
C ASN A 171 45.09 -15.53 -35.03
N GLY A 172 44.35 -15.23 -36.12
CA GLY A 172 44.46 -13.96 -36.84
C GLY A 172 44.22 -12.75 -35.93
N ASN A 173 44.86 -11.61 -36.25
CA ASN A 173 44.81 -10.40 -35.42
C ASN A 173 43.38 -9.93 -35.10
N GLU A 174 42.43 -10.07 -36.03
CA GLU A 174 41.01 -9.74 -35.81
C GLU A 174 40.38 -10.54 -34.66
N VAL A 175 40.70 -11.84 -34.55
CA VAL A 175 40.16 -12.70 -33.47
C VAL A 175 40.74 -12.29 -32.12
N LYS A 176 42.03 -11.96 -32.07
CA LYS A 176 42.70 -11.49 -30.84
C LYS A 176 42.15 -10.14 -30.38
N ASP A 177 41.89 -9.22 -31.31
CA ASP A 177 41.33 -7.91 -31.02
C ASP A 177 39.87 -8.01 -30.54
N TYR A 178 39.04 -8.83 -31.19
CA TYR A 178 37.66 -9.09 -30.75
C TYR A 178 37.59 -9.65 -29.32
N ILE A 179 38.43 -10.64 -29.00
CA ILE A 179 38.47 -11.23 -27.65
C ILE A 179 38.93 -10.19 -26.62
N ARG A 180 39.93 -9.37 -26.94
CA ARG A 180 40.41 -8.29 -26.06
C ARG A 180 39.30 -7.31 -25.72
N ASP A 181 38.50 -6.92 -26.71
CA ASP A 181 37.36 -6.01 -26.51
C ASP A 181 36.29 -6.64 -25.63
N LYS A 182 35.93 -7.92 -25.83
CA LYS A 182 34.98 -8.63 -24.98
C LYS A 182 35.48 -8.79 -23.54
N ILE A 183 36.77 -9.08 -23.34
CA ILE A 183 37.38 -9.11 -22.01
C ILE A 183 37.31 -7.73 -21.36
N ARG A 184 37.58 -6.64 -22.09
CA ARG A 184 37.47 -5.27 -21.58
C ARG A 184 36.04 -4.94 -21.16
N SER A 185 35.05 -5.26 -21.99
CA SER A 185 33.63 -5.09 -21.66
C SER A 185 33.23 -5.92 -20.43
N GLY A 186 33.72 -7.16 -20.32
CA GLY A 186 33.49 -8.01 -19.15
C GLY A 186 34.09 -7.44 -17.86
N LYS A 187 35.34 -6.96 -17.91
CA LYS A 187 36.00 -6.30 -16.76
C LYS A 187 35.23 -5.03 -16.35
N PHE A 188 34.76 -4.27 -17.33
CA PHE A 188 33.96 -3.08 -17.08
C PHE A 188 32.66 -3.44 -16.35
N LEU A 189 31.93 -4.46 -16.80
CA LEU A 189 30.70 -4.92 -16.15
C LEU A 189 30.94 -5.34 -14.68
N ILE A 190 31.96 -6.16 -14.43
CA ILE A 190 32.33 -6.60 -13.07
C ILE A 190 32.63 -5.39 -12.18
N LYS A 191 33.43 -4.44 -12.69
CA LYS A 191 33.75 -3.20 -11.98
C LYS A 191 32.49 -2.37 -11.69
N SER A 192 31.58 -2.24 -12.65
CA SER A 192 30.32 -1.49 -12.48
C SER A 192 29.41 -2.11 -11.42
N ILE A 193 29.37 -3.45 -11.33
CA ILE A 193 28.60 -4.15 -10.29
C ILE A 193 29.18 -3.88 -8.90
N HIS A 194 30.50 -4.02 -8.75
CA HIS A 194 31.18 -3.71 -7.49
C HIS A 194 30.99 -2.24 -7.09
N GLN A 195 31.10 -1.31 -8.06
CA GLN A 195 30.88 0.10 -7.80
C GLN A 195 29.44 0.38 -7.33
N ARG A 196 28.44 -0.28 -7.93
CA ARG A 196 27.05 -0.19 -7.49
C ARG A 196 26.87 -0.68 -6.05
N GLN A 197 27.45 -1.82 -5.69
CA GLN A 197 27.40 -2.34 -4.31
C GLN A 197 28.05 -1.37 -3.33
N GLN A 198 29.23 -0.83 -3.68
CA GLN A 198 29.92 0.15 -2.85
C GLN A 198 29.09 1.43 -2.66
N THR A 199 28.44 1.93 -3.72
CA THR A 199 27.56 3.09 -3.63
C THR A 199 26.38 2.84 -2.68
N ILE A 200 25.73 1.67 -2.78
CA ILE A 200 24.63 1.30 -1.87
C ILE A 200 25.12 1.21 -0.42
N SER A 201 26.26 0.56 -0.18
CA SER A 201 26.88 0.47 1.15
C SER A 201 27.18 1.85 1.73
N ASN A 202 27.84 2.72 0.96
CA ASN A 202 28.20 4.07 1.39
C ASN A 202 26.95 4.88 1.74
N ILE A 203 25.89 4.79 0.93
CA ILE A 203 24.62 5.46 1.21
C ILE A 203 24.00 4.91 2.50
N ALA A 204 23.98 3.59 2.69
CA ALA A 204 23.45 2.97 3.90
C ALA A 204 24.21 3.40 5.17
N HIS A 205 25.55 3.44 5.12
CA HIS A 205 26.36 3.96 6.22
C HIS A 205 26.04 5.42 6.55
N GLN A 206 25.83 6.27 5.54
CA GLN A 206 25.46 7.67 5.76
C GLN A 206 24.05 7.81 6.37
N ILE A 207 23.10 6.99 5.94
CA ILE A 207 21.76 6.92 6.55
C ILE A 207 21.89 6.56 8.03
N VAL A 208 22.60 5.47 8.35
CA VAL A 208 22.79 5.00 9.72
C VAL A 208 23.48 6.04 10.60
N SER A 209 24.53 6.70 10.08
CA SER A 209 25.25 7.73 10.82
C SER A 209 24.38 8.93 11.19
N ARG A 210 23.47 9.34 10.31
CA ARG A 210 22.63 10.54 10.51
C ARG A 210 21.33 10.25 11.27
N GLN A 211 20.85 9.02 11.21
CA GLN A 211 19.58 8.60 11.78
C GLN A 211 19.71 7.72 13.04
N ARG A 212 20.83 7.81 13.78
CA ARG A 212 21.04 7.00 15.00
C ARG A 212 19.86 7.03 15.97
N ASP A 213 19.29 8.21 16.21
CA ASP A 213 18.13 8.37 17.10
C ASP A 213 16.89 7.58 16.63
N PHE A 214 16.68 7.46 15.31
CA PHE A 214 15.61 6.63 14.75
C PHE A 214 15.85 5.15 15.05
N PHE A 215 17.07 4.65 14.88
CA PHE A 215 17.35 3.24 15.14
C PHE A 215 17.20 2.89 16.63
N ASP A 216 17.54 3.82 17.52
CA ASP A 216 17.43 3.63 18.97
C ASP A 216 15.99 3.81 19.51
N LYS A 217 15.24 4.82 19.02
CA LYS A 217 13.96 5.25 19.63
C LYS A 217 12.74 5.08 18.71
N GLY A 218 12.94 4.68 17.45
CA GLY A 218 11.88 4.46 16.46
C GLY A 218 11.54 5.68 15.59
N SER A 219 10.44 5.56 14.84
CA SER A 219 10.04 6.50 13.78
C SER A 219 9.77 7.94 14.21
N SER A 220 9.48 8.17 15.49
CA SER A 220 9.22 9.51 16.04
C SER A 220 10.47 10.40 16.07
N GLN A 221 11.67 9.80 16.06
CA GLN A 221 12.95 10.50 16.13
C GLN A 221 13.68 10.56 14.78
N LEU A 222 12.94 10.40 13.68
CA LEU A 222 13.47 10.52 12.33
C LEU A 222 13.88 11.98 12.06
N LYS A 223 15.16 12.19 11.75
CA LYS A 223 15.70 13.51 11.44
C LYS A 223 15.49 13.84 9.97
N PRO A 224 15.18 15.08 9.60
CA PRO A 224 15.17 15.50 8.21
C PRO A 224 16.53 15.27 7.53
N MET A 225 16.50 14.68 6.33
CA MET A 225 17.70 14.37 5.55
C MET A 225 17.34 14.37 4.06
N THR A 226 18.13 15.09 3.25
CA THR A 226 17.89 15.18 1.80
C THR A 226 18.86 14.31 1.02
N MET A 227 18.48 13.93 -0.21
CA MET A 227 19.36 13.15 -1.08
C MET A 227 20.61 13.94 -1.48
N VAL A 228 20.50 15.27 -1.62
CA VAL A 228 21.64 16.17 -1.87
C VAL A 228 22.71 16.04 -0.78
N GLN A 229 22.31 16.07 0.48
CA GLN A 229 23.25 15.96 1.60
C GLN A 229 24.03 14.62 1.61
N ILE A 230 23.40 13.55 1.15
CA ILE A 230 24.05 12.23 1.03
C ILE A 230 24.91 12.17 -0.23
N ALA A 231 24.45 12.74 -1.32
CA ALA A 231 25.19 12.86 -2.57
C ALA A 231 26.53 13.57 -2.34
N ASP A 232 26.53 14.70 -1.62
CA ASP A 232 27.73 15.45 -1.26
C ASP A 232 28.68 14.62 -0.38
N ALA A 233 28.14 13.89 0.61
CA ALA A 233 28.95 13.06 1.51
C ALA A 233 29.57 11.84 0.84
N VAL A 234 28.91 11.27 -0.18
CA VAL A 234 29.38 10.10 -0.92
C VAL A 234 30.18 10.48 -2.19
N GLY A 235 30.15 11.75 -2.60
CA GLY A 235 30.83 12.25 -3.79
C GLY A 235 30.16 11.83 -5.11
N VAL A 236 28.83 11.75 -5.12
CA VAL A 236 28.03 11.38 -6.30
C VAL A 236 26.94 12.43 -6.55
N HIS A 237 26.28 12.37 -7.71
CA HIS A 237 25.15 13.26 -7.99
C HIS A 237 23.87 12.79 -7.29
N GLU A 238 22.95 13.69 -6.96
CA GLU A 238 21.66 13.37 -6.31
C GLU A 238 20.86 12.31 -7.08
N THR A 239 20.83 12.42 -8.40
CA THR A 239 20.15 11.45 -9.28
C THR A 239 20.77 10.05 -9.18
N THR A 240 22.06 9.93 -8.87
CA THR A 240 22.73 8.65 -8.64
C THR A 240 22.28 8.03 -7.32
N VAL A 241 22.12 8.83 -6.26
CA VAL A 241 21.57 8.37 -4.97
C VAL A 241 20.14 7.87 -5.17
N SER A 242 19.28 8.69 -5.78
CA SER A 242 17.86 8.37 -6.04
C SER A 242 17.71 7.06 -6.84
N ARG A 243 18.51 6.88 -7.89
CA ARG A 243 18.52 5.65 -8.71
C ARG A 243 19.07 4.45 -7.94
N ALA A 244 20.10 4.64 -7.12
CA ALA A 244 20.76 3.56 -6.39
C ALA A 244 19.85 2.93 -5.33
N ILE A 245 19.03 3.74 -4.64
CA ILE A 245 18.17 3.30 -3.53
C ILE A 245 16.74 2.91 -3.95
N SER A 246 16.33 3.22 -5.18
CA SER A 246 14.95 2.97 -5.63
C SER A 246 14.62 1.48 -5.60
N GLY A 247 13.56 1.09 -4.89
CA GLY A 247 13.19 -0.32 -4.73
C GLY A 247 14.25 -1.13 -3.97
N LYS A 248 15.03 -0.48 -3.09
CA LYS A 248 15.97 -1.14 -2.18
C LYS A 248 15.45 -1.03 -0.76
N TYR A 249 15.56 -2.13 -0.02
CA TYR A 249 15.06 -2.21 1.34
C TYR A 249 16.18 -2.45 2.34
N MET A 250 15.99 -1.88 3.52
CA MET A 250 16.89 -1.98 4.65
C MET A 250 16.15 -2.63 5.82
N ALA A 251 16.64 -3.77 6.28
CA ALA A 251 16.23 -4.36 7.54
C ALA A 251 16.94 -3.61 8.68
N THR A 252 16.16 -3.20 9.67
CA THR A 252 16.61 -2.43 10.82
C THR A 252 16.05 -3.03 12.10
N PRO A 253 16.58 -2.68 13.29
CA PRO A 253 15.99 -3.12 14.57
C PRO A 253 14.53 -2.67 14.76
N GLN A 254 14.08 -1.65 14.03
CA GLN A 254 12.73 -1.10 14.07
C GLN A 254 11.80 -1.71 13.00
N GLY A 255 12.31 -2.62 12.15
CA GLY A 255 11.57 -3.23 11.05
C GLY A 255 12.25 -3.04 9.68
N VAL A 256 11.56 -3.48 8.62
CA VAL A 256 12.04 -3.38 7.23
C VAL A 256 11.47 -2.13 6.57
N TYR A 257 12.34 -1.26 6.07
CA TYR A 257 11.97 0.01 5.44
C TYR A 257 12.59 0.12 4.05
N GLU A 258 11.87 0.73 3.11
CA GLU A 258 12.50 1.16 1.85
C GLU A 258 13.57 2.22 2.18
N MET A 259 14.76 2.14 1.59
CA MET A 259 15.83 3.12 1.86
C MET A 259 15.38 4.57 1.59
N LYS A 260 14.45 4.76 0.64
CA LYS A 260 13.85 6.07 0.33
C LYS A 260 13.09 6.70 1.51
N TYR A 261 12.58 5.89 2.44
CA TYR A 261 11.83 6.34 3.62
C TYR A 261 12.62 7.35 4.48
N PHE A 262 13.94 7.16 4.59
CA PHE A 262 14.81 8.02 5.40
C PHE A 262 15.05 9.41 4.81
N PHE A 263 14.66 9.64 3.56
CA PHE A 263 14.86 10.91 2.87
C PHE A 263 13.61 11.78 2.98
N THR A 264 13.39 12.34 4.17
CA THR A 264 12.30 13.27 4.40
C THR A 264 12.77 14.71 4.26
N PRO A 265 12.13 15.54 3.42
CA PRO A 265 12.32 16.98 3.49
C PRO A 265 11.85 17.47 4.85
N GLY A 266 12.66 18.29 5.52
CA GLY A 266 12.28 18.93 6.78
C GLY A 266 11.54 20.23 6.52
N TYR A 267 10.54 20.52 7.34
CA TYR A 267 9.98 21.87 7.44
C TYR A 267 10.76 22.65 8.49
N GLN A 268 11.29 23.81 8.14
CA GLN A 268 11.78 24.74 9.15
C GLN A 268 10.57 25.38 9.84
N THR A 269 10.48 25.17 11.14
CA THR A 269 9.54 25.91 12.00
C THR A 269 9.97 27.37 12.10
N ALA A 270 9.05 28.25 12.51
CA ALA A 270 9.37 29.66 12.76
C ALA A 270 10.43 29.87 13.85
N THR A 271 10.67 28.84 14.69
CA THR A 271 11.70 28.81 15.74
C THR A 271 13.06 28.29 15.26
N GLY A 272 13.18 27.88 13.99
CA GLY A 272 14.42 27.36 13.38
C GLY A 272 14.65 25.86 13.58
N GLU A 273 13.77 25.16 14.30
CA GLU A 273 13.84 23.70 14.45
C GLU A 273 13.27 23.00 13.20
N SER A 274 13.96 21.97 12.72
CA SER A 274 13.51 21.19 11.56
C SER A 274 12.54 20.09 11.98
N MET A 275 11.25 20.23 11.67
CA MET A 275 10.25 19.20 11.93
C MET A 275 10.14 18.23 10.76
N SER A 276 10.00 16.94 11.08
CA SER A 276 9.81 15.88 10.09
C SER A 276 8.36 15.82 9.61
N ASN A 277 8.14 15.23 8.42
CA ASN A 277 6.80 14.96 7.89
C ASN A 277 5.98 14.06 8.82
N THR A 278 6.64 13.19 9.58
CA THR A 278 6.03 12.25 10.51
C THR A 278 5.40 12.99 11.69
N SER A 279 6.10 13.98 12.26
CA SER A 279 5.57 14.80 13.36
C SER A 279 4.37 15.66 12.91
N VAL A 280 4.37 16.16 11.67
CA VAL A 280 3.21 16.88 11.11
C VAL A 280 2.01 15.95 10.95
N LYS A 281 2.24 14.71 10.50
CA LYS A 281 1.19 13.68 10.41
C LYS A 281 0.60 13.33 11.78
N GLU A 282 1.44 13.18 12.80
CA GLU A 282 0.99 12.94 14.18
C GLU A 282 0.16 14.13 14.70
N ALA A 283 0.60 15.37 14.46
CA ALA A 283 -0.17 16.55 14.85
C ALA A 283 -1.55 16.63 14.15
N ILE A 284 -1.63 16.28 12.86
CA ILE A 284 -2.91 16.17 12.14
C ILE A 284 -3.79 15.08 12.77
N LEU A 285 -3.21 13.93 13.09
CA LEU A 285 -3.93 12.82 13.72
C LEU A 285 -4.51 13.23 15.08
N ASP A 286 -3.74 13.92 15.90
CA ASP A 286 -4.18 14.39 17.23
C ASP A 286 -5.27 15.46 17.13
N LEU A 287 -5.22 16.35 16.14
CA LEU A 287 -6.29 17.32 15.88
C LEU A 287 -7.59 16.62 15.50
N VAL A 288 -7.52 15.59 14.64
CA VAL A 288 -8.69 14.83 14.20
C VAL A 288 -9.24 13.95 15.32
N LYS A 289 -8.40 13.39 16.19
CA LYS A 289 -8.86 12.60 17.35
C LYS A 289 -9.66 13.43 18.36
N ASN A 290 -9.30 14.70 18.54
CA ASN A 290 -9.91 15.61 19.52
C ASN A 290 -10.97 16.54 18.91
N GLU A 291 -11.42 16.28 17.69
CA GLU A 291 -12.41 17.14 17.04
C GLU A 291 -13.84 16.92 17.58
N ASP A 292 -14.69 17.93 17.39
CA ASP A 292 -16.14 17.75 17.57
C ASP A 292 -16.71 16.91 16.42
N GLY A 293 -17.36 15.80 16.75
CA GLY A 293 -17.99 14.91 15.77
C GLY A 293 -19.15 15.56 15.01
N ASN A 294 -19.81 16.58 15.58
CA ASN A 294 -20.92 17.28 14.94
C ASN A 294 -20.43 18.30 13.90
N ALA A 295 -19.22 18.82 14.10
CA ALA A 295 -18.56 19.83 13.26
C ALA A 295 -17.08 19.45 13.04
N PRO A 296 -16.81 18.39 12.24
CA PRO A 296 -15.45 17.91 12.02
C PRO A 296 -14.60 18.94 11.29
N LEU A 297 -13.33 19.05 11.68
CA LEU A 297 -12.42 20.07 11.17
C LEU A 297 -12.16 19.87 9.67
N SER A 298 -12.36 20.93 8.89
CA SER A 298 -12.00 20.96 7.48
C SER A 298 -10.49 21.06 7.28
N ASP A 299 -10.01 20.67 6.10
CA ASP A 299 -8.59 20.81 5.74
C ASP A 299 -8.11 22.28 5.85
N LYS A 300 -9.02 23.26 5.75
CA LYS A 300 -8.68 24.69 5.91
C LYS A 300 -8.48 25.06 7.39
N GLU A 301 -9.35 24.59 8.27
CA GLU A 301 -9.25 24.83 9.72
C GLU A 301 -8.03 24.13 10.32
N ILE A 302 -7.70 22.92 9.85
CA ILE A 302 -6.47 22.22 10.25
C ILE A 302 -5.22 23.02 9.88
N VAL A 303 -5.19 23.62 8.67
CA VAL A 303 -4.08 24.51 8.26
C VAL A 303 -3.95 25.70 9.21
N GLU A 304 -5.07 26.34 9.57
CA GLU A 304 -5.09 27.51 10.44
C GLU A 304 -4.60 27.17 11.86
N ILE A 305 -5.08 26.06 12.44
CA ILE A 305 -4.65 25.59 13.74
C ILE A 305 -3.15 25.25 13.75
N LEU A 306 -2.65 24.59 12.71
CA LEU A 306 -1.23 24.23 12.61
C LEU A 306 -0.34 25.46 12.36
N SER A 307 -0.81 26.43 11.57
CA SER A 307 -0.13 27.70 11.38
C SER A 307 0.00 28.48 12.69
N ASN A 308 -1.06 28.51 13.51
CA ASN A 308 -1.05 29.12 14.84
C ASN A 308 -0.10 28.41 15.82
N ARG A 309 0.17 27.11 15.61
CA ARG A 309 1.18 26.33 16.34
C ARG A 309 2.60 26.48 15.78
N GLY A 310 2.82 27.39 14.82
CA GLY A 310 4.14 27.63 14.22
C GLY A 310 4.54 26.65 13.12
N ILE A 311 3.57 25.90 12.57
CA ILE A 311 3.78 24.89 11.52
C ILE A 311 3.07 25.37 10.23
N PRO A 312 3.71 26.23 9.40
CA PRO A 312 3.10 26.72 8.17
C PRO A 312 3.03 25.62 7.12
N ILE A 313 1.83 25.16 6.77
CA ILE A 313 1.61 24.12 5.76
C ILE A 313 0.47 24.48 4.80
N ALA A 314 0.58 24.03 3.55
CA ALA A 314 -0.44 24.25 2.55
C ALA A 314 -1.62 23.27 2.71
N ARG A 315 -2.83 23.72 2.36
CA ARG A 315 -4.05 22.89 2.37
C ARG A 315 -3.92 21.58 1.56
N ARG A 316 -3.27 21.63 0.39
CA ARG A 316 -3.02 20.42 -0.43
C ARG A 316 -2.15 19.40 0.29
N THR A 317 -1.19 19.86 1.10
CA THR A 317 -0.32 19.00 1.91
C THR A 317 -1.09 18.34 3.05
N VAL A 318 -1.98 19.08 3.72
CA VAL A 318 -2.90 18.51 4.72
C VAL A 318 -3.79 17.43 4.10
N ALA A 319 -4.41 17.71 2.95
CA ALA A 319 -5.24 16.74 2.26
C ALA A 319 -4.46 15.46 1.87
N LYS A 320 -3.22 15.62 1.38
CA LYS A 320 -2.32 14.50 1.07
C LYS A 320 -2.02 13.66 2.32
N TYR A 321 -1.56 14.30 3.40
CA TYR A 321 -1.22 13.60 4.64
C TYR A 321 -2.44 12.95 5.30
N ARG A 322 -3.61 13.59 5.24
CA ARG A 322 -4.88 13.01 5.70
C ARG A 322 -5.20 11.72 4.94
N THR A 323 -4.99 11.72 3.62
CA THR A 323 -5.21 10.55 2.77
C THR A 323 -4.22 9.43 3.10
N GLU A 324 -2.94 9.75 3.28
CA GLU A 324 -1.91 8.78 3.69
C GLU A 324 -2.17 8.19 5.09
N LEU A 325 -2.84 8.93 5.98
CA LEU A 325 -3.26 8.49 7.31
C LEU A 325 -4.62 7.79 7.32
N ASN A 326 -5.23 7.53 6.15
CA ASN A 326 -6.57 6.94 6.02
C ASN A 326 -7.69 7.71 6.75
N ILE A 327 -7.50 9.01 6.97
CA ILE A 327 -8.53 9.87 7.60
C ILE A 327 -9.49 10.34 6.50
N LEU A 328 -10.79 10.18 6.71
CA LEU A 328 -11.82 10.60 5.74
C LEU A 328 -11.99 12.13 5.68
N PRO A 329 -12.53 12.71 4.58
CA PRO A 329 -12.79 14.14 4.52
C PRO A 329 -13.88 14.55 5.54
N SER A 330 -13.94 15.84 5.91
CA SER A 330 -14.82 16.32 7.00
C SER A 330 -16.29 15.97 6.79
N ASN A 331 -16.82 16.06 5.56
CA ASN A 331 -18.19 15.66 5.22
C ASN A 331 -18.50 14.20 5.57
N MET A 332 -17.52 13.30 5.44
CA MET A 332 -17.67 11.88 5.72
C MET A 332 -17.42 11.52 7.18
N ARG A 333 -16.76 12.40 7.95
CA ARG A 333 -16.52 12.24 9.39
C ARG A 333 -17.65 12.79 10.27
N ARG A 334 -18.52 13.63 9.70
CA ARG A 334 -19.63 14.23 10.43
C ARG A 334 -20.55 13.15 11.02
N LYS A 335 -20.78 13.27 12.31
CA LYS A 335 -21.78 12.53 13.08
C LYS A 335 -23.04 13.40 13.19
N TYR A 336 -24.20 12.77 13.15
CA TYR A 336 -25.51 13.40 13.24
C TYR A 336 -26.24 12.95 14.48
#